data_AF-A0A7V8WC65-F1
#
_entry.id   AF-A0A7V8WC65-F1
#
_cell.length_a   1.000
_cell.length_b   1.000
_cell.length_c   1.000
_cell.angle_alpha   90.00
_cell.angle_beta   90.00
_cell.angle_gamma   90.00
#
_symmetry.space_group_name_H-M   'P 1'
#
loop_
_entity.id
_entity.type
_entity.pdbx_description
1 polymer ?
#
loop_
_entity_poly.entity_id
_entity_poly.type
_entity_poly.pdbx_seq_one_letter_code
_entity_poly.pdbx_strand_id
1 'polypeptide(L)' 'MQHRWYRGDRVRQVIELPIRANTTGGYRTYSRNTIGDQGAGEWRVELRARDGVLLHEERFVVR' A
#
# COMPACT_ATOMS: atom_id res chain seq x y z
N MET A 1 4.18 -9.96 -2.31
CA MET A 1 4.60 -8.55 -2.12
C MET A 1 3.80 -7.95 -0.97
N GLN A 2 4.20 -6.79 -0.47
CA GLN A 2 3.50 -6.12 0.63
C GLN A 2 3.24 -4.65 0.28
N HIS A 3 2.03 -4.17 0.57
CA HIS A 3 1.78 -2.74 0.73
C HIS A 3 1.97 -2.35 2.19
N ARG A 4 2.77 -1.31 2.44
CA ARG A 4 2.93 -0.70 3.75
C ARG A 4 2.40 0.72 3.70
N TRP A 5 1.40 0.99 4.53
CA TRP A 5 0.75 2.29 4.64
C TRP A 5 1.31 3.02 5.85
N TYR A 6 1.78 4.23 5.64
CA TYR A 6 2.39 5.09 6.64
C TYR A 6 1.62 6.39 6.78
N ARG A 7 1.59 6.92 8.00
CA ARG A 7 1.22 8.31 8.28
C ARG A 7 2.42 8.97 8.94
N GLY A 8 3.05 9.92 8.26
CA GLY A 8 4.43 10.32 8.55
C GLY A 8 5.37 9.10 8.44
N ASP A 9 6.22 8.90 9.45
CA ASP A 9 7.16 7.76 9.49
C ASP A 9 6.60 6.50 10.16
N ARG A 10 5.38 6.56 10.71
CA ARG A 10 4.78 5.45 11.43
C ARG A 10 3.98 4.55 10.50
N VAL A 11 4.35 3.27 10.44
CA VAL A 11 3.54 2.23 9.79
C VAL A 11 2.19 2.15 10.50
N ARG A 12 1.11 2.28 9.73
CA ARG A 12 -0.27 2.11 10.17
C ARG A 12 -0.85 0.77 9.77
N GLN A 13 -0.46 0.27 8.60
CA GLN A 13 -0.96 -1.02 8.11
C GLN A 13 0.05 -1.69 7.20
N VAL A 14 0.15 -3.01 7.29
CA VAL A 14 0.90 -3.86 6.37
C VAL A 14 -0.08 -4.86 5.77
N ILE A 15 -0.13 -4.94 4.45
CA ILE A 15 -1.06 -5.79 3.71
C ILE A 15 -0.23 -6.67 2.79
N GLU A 16 -0.30 -7.97 2.99
CA GLU A 16 0.24 -8.91 2.02
C GLU A 16 -0.64 -8.89 0.77
N LEU A 17 -0.01 -8.66 -0.38
CA LEU A 17 -0.70 -8.64 -1.66
C LEU A 17 -0.68 -10.05 -2.26
N PRO A 18 -1.84 -10.75 -2.31
CA PRO A 18 -1.96 -11.96 -3.09
C PRO A 18 -1.89 -11.59 -4.57
N ILE A 19 -0.84 -12.00 -5.25
CA ILE A 19 -0.72 -11.86 -6.70
C ILE A 19 -1.37 -13.11 -7.30
N ARG A 20 -2.60 -12.94 -7.82
CA ARG A 20 -3.33 -13.98 -8.55
C ARG A 20 -3.41 -13.59 -10.02
N ALA A 21 -3.38 -14.58 -10.90
CA ALA A 21 -3.66 -14.35 -12.32
C ALA A 21 -5.09 -13.79 -12.47
N ASN A 22 -5.27 -12.81 -13.35
CA ASN A 22 -6.60 -12.36 -13.73
C ASN A 22 -7.22 -13.34 -14.75
N THR A 23 -8.51 -13.17 -15.05
CA THR A 23 -9.24 -14.01 -16.02
C THR A 23 -8.97 -13.63 -17.49
N THR A 24 -8.37 -12.47 -17.76
CA THR A 24 -8.20 -11.90 -19.11
C THR A 24 -6.73 -11.74 -19.55
N GLY A 25 -5.80 -12.42 -18.87
CA GLY A 25 -4.36 -12.32 -19.10
C GLY A 25 -3.68 -11.23 -18.26
N GLY A 26 -2.62 -11.61 -17.55
CA GLY A 26 -1.84 -10.73 -16.68
C GLY A 26 -2.10 -10.90 -15.18
N TYR A 27 -1.49 -10.03 -14.39
CA TYR A 27 -1.58 -10.03 -12.93
C TYR A 27 -2.02 -8.65 -12.44
N ARG A 28 -3.04 -8.62 -11.57
CA ARG A 28 -3.41 -7.39 -10.87
C ARG A 28 -3.64 -7.72 -9.40
N THR A 29 -3.04 -6.93 -8.55
CA THR A 29 -3.29 -6.95 -7.11
C THR A 29 -3.40 -5.51 -6.63
N TYR A 30 -4.20 -5.28 -5.60
CA TYR A 30 -4.34 -3.97 -5.00
C TYR A 30 -4.62 -4.15 -3.51
N SER A 31 -4.35 -3.10 -2.74
CA SER A 31 -4.88 -3.00 -1.39
C SER A 31 -5.75 -1.76 -1.29
N ARG A 32 -6.73 -1.82 -0.40
CA ARG A 32 -7.57 -0.67 -0.05
C ARG A 32 -7.45 -0.43 1.45
N ASN A 33 -7.39 0.84 1.84
CA ASN A 33 -7.45 1.26 3.22
C ASN A 33 -8.49 2.39 3.34
N THR A 34 -9.33 2.32 4.37
CA THR A 34 -10.34 3.35 4.66
C THR A 34 -9.81 4.22 5.80
N ILE A 35 -9.70 5.52 5.55
CA ILE A 35 -9.16 6.49 6.50
C ILE A 35 -10.33 7.37 6.97
N GLY A 36 -10.60 7.36 8.28
CA GLY A 36 -11.62 8.23 8.88
C GLY A 36 -11.08 9.64 9.17
N ASP A 37 -11.95 10.55 9.64
CA ASP A 37 -11.68 11.99 9.78
C ASP A 37 -10.43 12.33 10.61
N GLN A 38 -10.15 11.57 11.68
CA GLN A 38 -8.95 11.73 12.52
C GLN A 38 -7.64 11.34 11.79
N GLY A 39 -7.77 10.78 10.59
CA GLY A 39 -6.71 10.26 9.73
C GLY A 39 -6.22 11.24 8.66
N ALA A 40 -6.75 12.45 8.58
CA ALA A 40 -6.30 13.46 7.62
C ALA A 40 -4.79 13.79 7.76
N GLY A 41 -4.18 14.24 6.67
CA GLY A 41 -2.78 14.64 6.58
C GLY A 41 -1.97 13.82 5.58
N GLU A 42 -0.65 13.81 5.77
CA GLU A 42 0.30 13.17 4.85
C GLU A 42 0.34 11.66 5.02
N TRP A 43 0.17 10.97 3.91
CA TRP A 43 0.26 9.52 3.80
C TRP A 43 1.32 9.11 2.80
N ARG A 44 1.90 7.94 3.06
CA ARG A 44 2.79 7.25 2.15
C ARG A 44 2.36 5.80 2.03
N VAL A 45 2.40 5.26 0.82
CA VAL A 45 2.28 3.83 0.58
C VAL A 45 3.54 3.34 -0.12
N GLU A 46 4.09 2.25 0.39
CA GLU A 46 5.21 1.56 -0.23
C GLU A 46 4.76 0.19 -0.72
N LEU A 47 5.18 -0.18 -1.93
CA LEU A 47 5.19 -1.54 -2.41
C LEU A 47 6.57 -2.15 -2.16
N ARG A 48 6.61 -3.23 -1.40
CA ARG A 48 7.84 -3.98 -1.11
C ARG A 48 7.77 -5.42 -1.61
N ALA A 49 8.90 -5.92 -2.08
CA ALA A 49 9.11 -7.34 -2.30
C ALA A 49 9.13 -8.11 -0.95
N ARG A 50 9.07 -9.45 -1.00
CA ARG A 50 9.04 -10.28 0.23
C ARG A 50 10.33 -10.18 1.04
N ASP A 51 11.45 -9.94 0.37
CA ASP A 51 12.77 -9.70 0.95
C ASP A 51 12.95 -8.27 1.51
N GLY A 52 11.92 -7.43 1.40
CA GLY A 52 11.91 -6.07 1.92
C GLY A 52 12.41 -5.00 0.94
N VAL A 53 12.84 -5.36 -0.27
CA VAL A 53 13.24 -4.39 -1.30
C VAL A 53 12.08 -3.46 -1.63
N LEU A 54 12.33 -2.14 -1.65
CA LEU A 54 11.36 -1.14 -2.06
C LEU A 54 11.24 -1.16 -3.58
N LEU A 55 10.04 -1.46 -4.07
CA LEU A 55 9.72 -1.52 -5.50
C LEU A 55 9.06 -0.23 -5.97
N HIS A 56 8.21 0.36 -5.12
CA HIS A 56 7.51 1.60 -5.44
C HIS A 56 7.14 2.35 -4.16
N GLU A 57 7.06 3.67 -4.26
CA GLU A 57 6.62 4.57 -3.20
C GLU A 57 5.69 5.64 -3.79
N GLU A 58 4.57 5.88 -3.13
CA GLU A 58 3.64 6.95 -3.45
C GLU A 58 3.33 7.78 -2.20
N ARG A 59 3.32 9.10 -2.34
CA ARG A 59 2.95 10.05 -1.27
C ARG A 59 1.72 10.83 -1.68
N PHE A 60 0.79 11.01 -0.76
CA PHE A 60 -0.45 11.74 -1.00
C PHE A 60 -1.03 12.31 0.28
N VAL A 61 -1.86 13.35 0.12
CA VAL A 61 -2.57 14.01 1.23
C VAL A 61 -3.99 13.48 1.28
N VAL A 62 -4.44 13.06 2.45
CA VAL A 62 -5.85 12.79 2.74
C VAL A 62 -6.42 14.00 3.44
N ARG A 63 -7.51 14.56 2.92
CA ARG A 63 -8.17 15.77 3.44
C ARG A 63 -9.46 15.42 4.12
#